data_AF-A0A4P9WPT3-F1
#
_entry.id   AF-A0A4P9WPT3-F1
#
_cell.length_a   1.000
_cell.length_b   1.000
_cell.length_c   1.000
_cell.angle_alpha   90.00
_cell.angle_beta   90.00
_cell.angle_gamma   90.00
#
_symmetry.space_group_name_H-M   'P 1'
#
loop_
_entity.id
_entity.type
_entity.pdbx_description
1 polymer ?
#
loop_
_entity_poly.entity_id
_entity_poly.type
_entity_poly.pdbx_seq_one_letter_code
_entity_poly.pdbx_strand_id
1 'polypeptide(L)'
;MRIQVDGELGPGVTSKDLVLHIIGRIGTAGGTGSVIEFCGSTIRALSMEARMSICNMSIEACARAGLIAPDEITYAYLRDRPLAPPAGPAWDAAVAYWKTLPSDPDAVYDITVTIDAAEIAPTVTWGTSPQDVVPITGKVPDPADAPDAAAAKGVTRALEYMGLTPGTPMTA
;
A
#
# COMPACT_ATOMS: atom_id res chain seq x y z
N MET A 1 9.38 2.48 9.90
CA MET A 1 8.33 1.43 9.92
C MET A 1 8.56 0.46 8.78
N ARG A 2 8.38 -0.84 9.01
CA ARG A 2 8.42 -1.89 7.99
C ARG A 2 7.03 -2.49 7.78
N ILE A 3 6.59 -2.56 6.53
CA ILE A 3 5.40 -3.30 6.11
C ILE A 3 5.88 -4.47 5.24
N GLN A 4 5.77 -5.68 5.77
CA GLN A 4 6.15 -6.90 5.08
C GLN A 4 4.90 -7.60 4.57
N VAL A 5 4.82 -7.83 3.26
CA VAL A 5 3.71 -8.53 2.61
C VAL A 5 4.24 -9.75 1.87
N ASP A 6 3.78 -10.92 2.29
CA ASP A 6 4.21 -12.20 1.75
C ASP A 6 3.04 -13.03 1.21
N GLY A 7 3.31 -13.87 0.22
CA GLY A 7 2.32 -14.70 -0.45
C GLY A 7 1.90 -14.17 -1.82
N GLU A 8 0.87 -14.79 -2.39
CA GLU A 8 0.34 -14.45 -3.72
C GLU A 8 -0.95 -13.63 -3.58
N LEU A 9 -1.05 -12.56 -4.37
CA LEU A 9 -2.28 -11.78 -4.46
C LEU A 9 -3.39 -12.61 -5.13
N GLY A 10 -4.60 -12.52 -4.58
CA GLY A 10 -5.77 -13.17 -5.16
C GLY A 10 -6.15 -12.61 -6.55
N PRO A 11 -6.99 -13.33 -7.31
CA PRO A 11 -7.45 -12.87 -8.61
C PRO A 11 -8.17 -11.51 -8.52
N GLY A 12 -7.80 -10.59 -9.42
CA GLY A 12 -8.40 -9.26 -9.49
C GLY A 12 -7.88 -8.26 -8.45
N VAL A 13 -6.97 -8.68 -7.56
CA VAL A 13 -6.33 -7.80 -6.58
C VAL A 13 -5.20 -7.03 -7.25
N THR A 14 -5.20 -5.71 -7.06
CA THR A 14 -4.24 -4.78 -7.65
C THR A 14 -3.37 -4.09 -6.60
N SER A 15 -2.38 -3.32 -7.04
CA SER A 15 -1.56 -2.50 -6.13
C SER A 15 -2.38 -1.50 -5.31
N LYS A 16 -3.52 -1.04 -5.84
CA LYS A 16 -4.44 -0.14 -5.14
C LYS A 16 -5.09 -0.84 -3.95
N ASP A 17 -5.58 -2.07 -4.15
CA ASP A 17 -6.20 -2.87 -3.09
C ASP A 17 -5.20 -3.20 -1.99
N LEU A 18 -3.98 -3.57 -2.38
CA LEU A 18 -2.87 -3.85 -1.48
C LEU A 18 -2.57 -2.65 -0.57
N VAL A 19 -2.37 -1.45 -1.13
CA VAL A 19 -2.04 -0.28 -0.30
C VAL A 19 -3.21 0.20 0.55
N LEU A 20 -4.45 0.10 0.03
CA LEU A 20 -5.65 0.41 0.83
C LEU A 20 -5.83 -0.57 1.99
N HIS A 21 -5.56 -1.86 1.78
CA HIS A 21 -5.57 -2.86 2.85
C HIS A 21 -4.50 -2.53 3.90
N ILE A 22 -3.27 -2.19 3.48
CA ILE A 22 -2.21 -1.77 4.40
C ILE A 22 -2.65 -0.54 5.23
N ILE A 23 -3.19 0.50 4.59
CA ILE A 23 -3.68 1.71 5.27
C ILE A 23 -4.81 1.35 6.24
N GLY A 24 -5.74 0.47 5.84
CA GLY A 24 -6.81 -0.01 6.72
C GLY A 24 -6.28 -0.75 7.95
N ARG A 25 -5.19 -1.51 7.80
CA ARG A 25 -4.55 -2.25 8.91
C ARG A 25 -3.78 -1.36 9.88
N ILE A 26 -3.09 -0.33 9.38
CA ILE A 26 -2.27 0.56 10.23
C ILE A 26 -3.00 1.84 10.67
N GLY A 27 -4.15 2.14 10.03
CA GLY A 27 -4.88 3.39 10.19
C GLY A 27 -4.27 4.55 9.39
N THR A 28 -5.06 5.60 9.17
CA THR A 28 -4.62 6.77 8.39
C THR A 28 -3.52 7.59 9.05
N ALA A 29 -3.39 7.50 10.38
CA ALA A 29 -2.27 8.09 11.11
C ALA A 29 -1.12 7.08 11.38
N GLY A 30 -1.21 5.85 10.87
CA GLY A 30 -0.29 4.76 11.22
C GLY A 30 1.17 5.02 10.85
N GLY A 31 1.42 5.74 9.77
CA GLY A 31 2.75 6.12 9.31
C GLY A 31 3.28 7.43 9.92
N THR A 32 2.52 8.10 10.79
CA THR A 32 2.91 9.41 11.35
C THR A 32 4.29 9.35 11.99
N GLY A 33 5.17 10.27 11.59
CA GLY A 33 6.55 10.35 12.10
C GLY A 33 7.50 9.29 11.54
N SER A 34 7.04 8.44 10.61
CA SER A 34 7.83 7.35 10.04
C SER A 34 8.06 7.52 8.53
N VAL A 35 9.14 6.92 8.04
CA VAL A 35 9.24 6.43 6.66
C VAL A 35 8.77 4.98 6.65
N ILE A 36 7.98 4.60 5.66
CA ILE A 36 7.52 3.24 5.46
C ILE A 36 8.42 2.54 4.45
N GLU A 37 9.01 1.41 4.84
CA GLU A 37 9.64 0.48 3.93
C GLU A 37 8.68 -0.67 3.64
N PHE A 38 8.33 -0.87 2.36
CA PHE A 38 7.53 -1.99 1.90
C PHE A 38 8.44 -3.12 1.41
N CYS A 39 8.28 -4.31 1.95
CA CYS A 39 9.09 -5.47 1.61
C CYS A 39 8.26 -6.77 1.62
N GLY A 40 8.93 -7.91 1.39
CA GLY A 40 8.29 -9.22 1.29
C GLY A 40 8.12 -9.70 -0.15
N SER A 41 7.76 -10.97 -0.29
CA SER A 41 7.66 -11.68 -1.58
C SER A 41 6.63 -11.05 -2.51
N THR A 42 5.50 -10.60 -1.97
CA THR A 42 4.45 -9.95 -2.76
C THR A 42 4.95 -8.64 -3.36
N ILE A 43 5.61 -7.79 -2.56
CA ILE A 43 6.16 -6.50 -3.02
C ILE A 43 7.23 -6.71 -4.10
N ARG A 44 8.10 -7.71 -3.94
CA ARG A 44 9.11 -8.08 -4.94
C ARG A 44 8.50 -8.57 -6.25
N ALA A 45 7.33 -9.22 -6.21
CA ALA A 45 6.66 -9.70 -7.42
C ALA A 45 5.95 -8.58 -8.21
N LEU A 46 5.77 -7.39 -7.63
CA LEU A 46 5.09 -6.27 -8.29
C LEU A 46 5.93 -5.66 -9.42
N SER A 47 5.24 -5.18 -10.46
CA SER A 47 5.85 -4.32 -11.49
C SER A 47 6.29 -2.97 -10.89
N MET A 48 7.13 -2.23 -11.61
CA MET A 48 7.55 -0.90 -11.15
C MET A 48 6.42 0.10 -11.03
N GLU A 49 5.43 0.04 -11.93
CA GLU A 49 4.23 0.88 -11.88
C GLU A 49 3.42 0.60 -10.62
N ALA A 50 3.21 -0.67 -10.29
CA ALA A 50 2.54 -1.07 -9.06
C ALA A 50 3.30 -0.60 -7.80
N ARG A 51 4.64 -0.71 -7.80
CA ARG A 51 5.50 -0.19 -6.71
C ARG A 51 5.38 1.33 -6.57
N MET A 52 5.40 2.07 -7.68
CA MET A 52 5.22 3.53 -7.69
C MET A 52 3.84 3.93 -7.14
N SER A 53 2.77 3.21 -7.49
CA SER A 53 1.43 3.46 -6.92
C SER A 53 1.40 3.29 -5.41
N ILE A 54 2.04 2.24 -4.87
CA ILE A 54 2.09 1.98 -3.43
C ILE A 54 2.89 3.06 -2.71
N CYS A 55 4.08 3.40 -3.22
CA CYS A 55 4.90 4.46 -2.62
C CYS A 55 4.21 5.84 -2.68
N ASN A 56 3.50 6.15 -3.78
CA ASN A 56 2.71 7.36 -3.89
C ASN A 56 1.67 7.44 -2.77
N MET A 57 1.02 6.31 -2.46
CA MET A 57 -0.03 6.23 -1.46
C MET A 57 0.45 6.11 0.00
N SER A 58 1.75 6.21 0.24
CA SER A 58 2.29 6.26 1.61
C SER A 58 1.86 7.52 2.36
N ILE A 59 1.53 8.60 1.63
CA ILE A 59 1.10 9.87 2.23
C ILE A 59 -0.29 9.77 2.87
N GLU A 60 -1.18 8.91 2.34
CA GLU A 60 -2.50 8.61 2.91
C GLU A 60 -2.42 7.87 4.24
N ALA A 61 -1.29 7.21 4.54
CA ALA A 61 -0.97 6.68 5.86
C ALA A 61 -0.27 7.72 6.78
N CYS A 62 -0.19 8.99 6.37
CA CYS A 62 0.58 10.05 7.02
C CYS A 62 2.09 9.75 7.16
N ALA A 63 2.64 8.89 6.30
CA ALA A 63 4.08 8.63 6.27
C ALA A 63 4.84 9.78 5.60
N ARG A 64 6.12 9.94 5.96
CA ARG A 64 7.03 10.90 5.32
C ARG A 64 7.40 10.50 3.90
N ALA A 65 7.54 9.20 3.66
CA ALA A 65 7.86 8.59 2.37
C ALA A 65 7.55 7.10 2.40
N GLY A 66 7.43 6.51 1.21
CA GLY A 66 7.38 5.08 0.97
C GLY A 66 8.62 4.61 0.19
N LEU A 67 9.28 3.56 0.68
CA LEU A 67 10.49 2.99 0.09
C LEU A 67 10.27 1.53 -0.28
N ILE A 68 10.78 1.14 -1.45
CA ILE A 68 10.89 -0.25 -1.88
C ILE A 68 12.32 -0.44 -2.35
N ALA A 69 13.02 -1.45 -1.82
CA ALA A 69 14.39 -1.75 -2.21
C ALA A 69 14.45 -2.06 -3.72
N PRO A 70 15.44 -1.50 -4.44
CA PRO A 70 15.57 -1.76 -5.87
C PRO A 70 16.05 -3.20 -6.10
N ASP A 71 15.53 -3.82 -7.14
CA ASP A 71 15.88 -5.17 -7.56
C ASP A 71 15.94 -5.29 -9.09
N GLU A 72 16.04 -6.51 -9.61
CA GLU A 72 16.12 -6.75 -11.04
C GLU A 72 14.93 -6.19 -11.83
N ILE A 73 13.72 -6.11 -11.24
CA ILE A 73 12.56 -5.45 -11.88
C ILE A 73 12.80 -3.94 -12.00
N THR A 74 13.36 -3.33 -10.95
CA THR A 74 13.75 -1.91 -10.98
C THR A 74 14.82 -1.64 -12.02
N TYR A 75 15.88 -2.46 -12.07
CA TYR A 75 16.96 -2.28 -13.03
C TYR A 75 16.48 -2.51 -14.47
N ALA A 76 15.65 -3.51 -14.70
CA ALA A 76 15.07 -3.76 -16.02
C ALA A 76 14.17 -2.60 -16.48
N TYR A 77 13.37 -2.03 -15.58
CA TYR A 77 12.49 -0.90 -15.89
C TYR A 77 13.25 0.38 -16.25
N LEU A 78 14.39 0.63 -15.59
CA LEU A 78 15.25 1.79 -15.84
C LEU A 78 16.10 1.64 -17.10
N ARG A 79 16.37 0.41 -17.55
CA ARG A 79 17.21 0.17 -18.72
C ARG A 79 16.62 0.85 -19.95
N ASP A 80 17.48 1.51 -20.72
CA ASP A 80 17.14 2.23 -21.95
C ASP A 80 16.14 3.39 -21.79
N ARG A 81 15.84 3.81 -20.55
CA ARG A 81 15.02 5.00 -20.29
C ARG A 81 15.83 6.28 -20.54
N PRO A 82 15.18 7.37 -21.00
CA PRO A 82 15.81 8.68 -21.02
C PRO A 82 16.36 9.02 -19.62
N LEU A 83 17.60 9.53 -19.57
CA LEU A 83 18.33 9.89 -18.34
C LEU A 83 18.84 8.71 -17.48
N ALA A 84 18.60 7.46 -17.88
CA ALA A 84 19.31 6.33 -17.29
C ALA A 84 20.78 6.31 -17.73
N PRO A 85 21.70 5.73 -16.94
CA PRO A 85 23.07 5.50 -17.38
C PRO A 85 23.10 4.74 -18.72
N PRO A 86 23.97 5.12 -19.67
CA PRO A 86 24.06 4.44 -20.94
C PRO A 86 24.57 3.01 -20.76
N ALA A 87 24.16 2.11 -21.67
CA ALA A 87 24.62 0.73 -21.69
C ALA A 87 26.15 0.62 -21.66
N GLY A 88 26.66 -0.41 -20.97
CA GLY A 88 28.09 -0.66 -20.78
C GLY A 88 28.58 -0.27 -19.38
N PRO A 89 29.87 0.11 -19.21
CA PRO A 89 30.49 0.25 -17.89
C PRO A 89 29.78 1.21 -16.92
N ALA A 90 29.15 2.28 -17.44
CA ALA A 90 28.40 3.23 -16.62
C ALA A 90 27.13 2.59 -16.03
N TRP A 91 26.41 1.79 -16.82
CA TRP A 91 25.27 1.01 -16.36
C TRP A 91 25.69 -0.04 -15.32
N ASP A 92 26.77 -0.78 -15.58
CA ASP A 92 27.25 -1.82 -14.66
C ASP A 92 27.66 -1.24 -13.30
N ALA A 93 28.35 -0.10 -13.30
CA ALA A 93 28.70 0.62 -12.08
C ALA A 93 27.47 1.14 -11.32
N ALA A 94 26.47 1.65 -12.04
CA ALA A 94 25.23 2.12 -11.42
C ALA A 94 24.44 0.97 -10.79
N VAL A 95 24.28 -0.16 -11.49
CA VAL A 95 23.62 -1.36 -10.94
C VAL A 95 24.40 -1.92 -9.74
N ALA A 96 25.73 -1.95 -9.80
CA ALA A 96 26.55 -2.38 -8.66
C ALA A 96 26.32 -1.49 -7.43
N TYR A 97 26.22 -0.18 -7.60
CA TYR A 97 25.87 0.76 -6.53
C TYR A 97 24.42 0.56 -6.05
N TRP A 98 23.45 0.44 -6.96
CA TRP A 98 22.05 0.25 -6.57
C TRP A 98 21.82 -1.05 -5.78
N LYS A 99 22.63 -2.07 -6.01
CA LYS A 99 22.62 -3.32 -5.23
C LYS A 99 23.08 -3.14 -3.78
N THR A 100 23.68 -2.00 -3.42
CA THR A 100 24.04 -1.65 -2.04
C THR A 100 22.99 -0.79 -1.33
N LEU A 101 21.90 -0.42 -2.01
CA LEU A 101 20.83 0.41 -1.44
C LEU A 101 19.80 -0.34 -0.57
N PRO A 102 19.56 -1.66 -0.74
CA PRO A 102 18.67 -2.38 0.18
C PRO A 102 19.14 -2.27 1.63
N SER A 103 18.18 -2.23 2.55
CA SER A 103 18.44 -2.23 4.00
C SER A 103 19.23 -3.47 4.42
N ASP A 104 20.11 -3.31 5.41
CA ASP A 104 20.93 -4.40 5.94
C ASP A 104 20.06 -5.51 6.56
N PRO A 105 20.49 -6.79 6.54
CA PRO A 105 19.71 -7.90 7.09
C PRO A 105 19.35 -7.78 8.58
N ASP A 106 20.15 -7.02 9.35
CA ASP A 106 19.98 -6.76 10.77
C ASP A 106 19.40 -5.36 11.07
N ALA A 107 18.87 -4.67 10.05
CA ALA A 107 18.20 -3.39 10.22
C ALA A 107 17.04 -3.48 11.24
N VAL A 108 17.04 -2.57 12.20
CA VAL A 108 16.02 -2.48 13.24
C VAL A 108 14.94 -1.49 12.82
N TYR A 109 13.69 -1.89 12.97
CA TYR A 109 12.53 -1.05 12.67
C TYR A 109 11.71 -0.82 13.94
N ASP A 110 11.34 0.42 14.23
CA ASP A 110 10.52 0.76 15.40
C ASP A 110 9.16 0.05 15.40
N ILE A 111 8.59 -0.15 14.20
CA ILE A 111 7.31 -0.80 13.98
C ILE A 111 7.45 -1.75 12.79
N THR A 112 7.02 -2.99 12.97
CA THR A 112 6.87 -3.99 11.91
C THR A 112 5.42 -4.44 11.84
N VAL A 113 4.86 -4.47 10.63
CA VAL A 113 3.55 -5.05 10.34
C VAL A 113 3.75 -6.12 9.27
N THR A 114 3.21 -7.31 9.51
CA THR A 114 3.27 -8.44 8.56
C THR A 114 1.86 -8.75 8.08
N ILE A 115 1.71 -8.95 6.77
CA ILE A 115 0.42 -9.20 6.10
C ILE A 115 0.60 -10.39 5.16
N ASP A 116 -0.35 -11.32 5.20
CA ASP A 116 -0.48 -12.37 4.18
C ASP A 116 -1.25 -11.79 2.99
N ALA A 117 -0.66 -11.84 1.80
CA ALA A 117 -1.27 -11.39 0.55
C ALA A 117 -2.60 -12.08 0.24
N ALA A 118 -2.81 -13.31 0.73
CA ALA A 118 -4.07 -14.04 0.56
C ALA A 118 -5.24 -13.42 1.35
N GLU A 119 -4.96 -12.61 2.37
CA GLU A 119 -6.00 -11.88 3.14
C GLU A 119 -6.54 -10.65 2.37
N ILE A 120 -5.87 -10.26 1.28
CA ILE A 120 -6.20 -9.05 0.54
C ILE A 120 -7.26 -9.39 -0.51
N ALA A 121 -8.47 -8.89 -0.28
CA ALA A 121 -9.54 -8.92 -1.26
C ALA A 121 -9.54 -7.63 -2.12
N PRO A 122 -10.12 -7.66 -3.34
CA PRO A 122 -10.42 -6.45 -4.08
C PRO A 122 -11.19 -5.47 -3.18
N THR A 123 -10.79 -4.22 -3.20
CA THR A 123 -11.22 -3.18 -2.28
C THR A 123 -12.01 -2.12 -3.03
N VAL A 124 -13.11 -1.68 -2.44
CA VAL A 124 -13.95 -0.60 -2.97
C VAL A 124 -14.06 0.52 -1.95
N THR A 125 -14.03 1.75 -2.43
CA THR A 125 -14.37 2.93 -1.63
C THR A 125 -15.89 3.07 -1.59
N TRP A 126 -16.46 3.09 -0.39
CA TRP A 126 -17.91 3.26 -0.19
C TRP A 126 -18.28 4.69 0.22
N GLY A 127 -17.31 5.49 0.70
CA GLY A 127 -17.54 6.81 1.27
C GLY A 127 -16.96 7.96 0.45
N THR A 128 -16.55 9.02 1.15
CA THR A 128 -16.13 10.31 0.55
C THR A 128 -14.64 10.60 0.76
N SER A 129 -13.94 9.75 1.50
CA SER A 129 -12.51 9.81 1.74
C SER A 129 -11.83 8.53 1.24
N PRO A 130 -10.56 8.57 0.79
CA PRO A 130 -9.79 7.37 0.42
C PRO A 130 -9.67 6.32 1.53
N GLN A 131 -9.90 6.70 2.79
CA GLN A 131 -9.92 5.79 3.93
C GLN A 131 -11.25 5.03 4.09
N ASP A 132 -12.31 5.50 3.42
CA ASP A 132 -13.65 4.92 3.52
C ASP A 132 -13.75 3.71 2.57
N VAL A 133 -13.01 2.66 2.91
CA VAL A 133 -12.83 1.46 2.09
C VAL A 133 -13.35 0.22 2.80
N VAL A 134 -13.82 -0.74 2.02
CA VAL A 134 -14.16 -2.09 2.47
C VAL A 134 -13.75 -3.11 1.40
N PRO A 135 -13.46 -4.36 1.78
CA PRO A 135 -13.32 -5.42 0.80
C PRO A 135 -14.64 -5.60 0.05
N ILE A 136 -14.58 -6.05 -1.21
CA ILE A 136 -15.77 -6.34 -2.03
C ILE A 136 -16.68 -7.40 -1.39
N THR A 137 -16.11 -8.27 -0.55
CA THR A 137 -16.82 -9.27 0.24
C THR A 137 -17.42 -8.71 1.54
N GLY A 138 -17.18 -7.44 1.83
CA GLY A 138 -17.61 -6.75 3.03
C GLY A 138 -18.94 -6.03 2.87
N LYS A 139 -19.25 -5.23 3.89
CA LYS A 139 -20.44 -4.39 3.96
C LYS A 139 -20.06 -2.98 4.37
N VAL A 140 -20.85 -2.01 3.92
CA VAL A 140 -20.76 -0.61 4.33
C VAL A 140 -20.89 -0.51 5.87
N PRO A 141 -20.03 0.25 6.56
CA PRO A 141 -20.01 0.28 8.02
C PRO A 141 -21.28 0.91 8.60
N ASP A 142 -21.59 0.50 9.83
CA ASP A 142 -22.68 1.07 10.62
C ASP A 142 -22.13 2.17 11.54
N PRO A 143 -22.70 3.40 11.53
CA PRO A 143 -22.35 4.43 12.51
C PRO A 143 -22.45 3.97 13.97
N ALA A 144 -23.30 2.98 14.28
CA ALA A 144 -23.45 2.41 15.61
C ALA A 144 -22.22 1.61 16.08
N ASP A 145 -21.42 1.09 15.15
CA ASP A 145 -20.21 0.30 15.43
C ASP A 145 -18.94 1.18 15.49
N ALA A 146 -19.08 2.50 15.32
CA ALA A 146 -17.95 3.42 15.28
C ALA A 146 -17.29 3.58 16.68
N PRO A 147 -15.96 3.77 16.74
CA PRO A 147 -15.22 3.81 18.00
C PRO A 147 -15.53 5.03 18.86
N ASP A 148 -16.01 6.11 18.25
CA ASP A 148 -16.40 7.33 18.95
C ASP A 148 -17.46 8.12 18.16
N ALA A 149 -18.03 9.15 18.80
CA ALA A 149 -19.09 9.97 18.23
C ALA A 149 -18.65 10.79 16.99
N ALA A 150 -17.36 11.14 16.88
CA ALA A 150 -16.85 11.89 15.74
C ALA A 150 -16.72 10.97 14.52
N ALA A 151 -16.19 9.75 14.71
CA ALA A 151 -16.15 8.70 13.70
C ALA A 151 -17.56 8.32 13.25
N ALA A 152 -18.51 8.12 14.19
CA ALA A 152 -19.91 7.83 13.88
C ALA A 152 -20.51 8.91 12.97
N LYS A 153 -20.33 10.19 13.31
CA LYS A 153 -20.81 11.32 12.51
C LYS A 153 -20.17 11.38 11.12
N GLY A 154 -18.88 11.03 11.03
CA GLY A 154 -18.17 10.90 9.77
C GLY A 154 -18.79 9.85 8.86
N VAL A 155 -19.03 8.65 9.40
CA VAL A 155 -19.70 7.55 8.68
C VAL A 155 -21.10 7.98 8.25
N THR A 156 -21.94 8.49 9.15
CA THR A 156 -23.31 8.94 8.82
C THR A 156 -23.32 9.91 7.64
N ARG A 157 -22.45 10.93 7.66
CA ARG A 157 -22.38 11.92 6.58
C ARG A 157 -21.93 11.32 5.25
N ALA A 158 -20.97 10.40 5.28
CA ALA A 158 -20.51 9.71 4.07
C ALA A 158 -21.63 8.85 3.47
N LEU A 159 -22.40 8.14 4.31
CA LEU A 159 -23.54 7.33 3.88
C LEU A 159 -24.65 8.18 3.25
N GLU A 160 -25.01 9.28 3.90
CA GLU A 160 -26.01 10.22 3.38
C GLU A 160 -25.59 10.80 2.03
N TYR A 161 -24.32 11.21 1.89
CA TYR A 161 -23.79 11.74 0.64
C TYR A 161 -23.80 10.70 -0.49
N MET A 162 -23.41 9.46 -0.18
CA MET A 162 -23.32 8.37 -1.16
C MET A 162 -24.66 7.71 -1.46
N GLY A 163 -25.70 8.01 -0.67
CA GLY A 163 -27.01 7.37 -0.79
C GLY A 163 -26.99 5.89 -0.39
N LEU A 164 -26.12 5.50 0.54
CA LEU A 164 -25.95 4.12 1.00
C LEU A 164 -26.63 3.90 2.36
N THR A 165 -27.17 2.70 2.56
CA THR A 165 -27.71 2.28 3.86
C THR A 165 -26.63 1.54 4.67
N PRO A 166 -26.53 1.74 6.00
CA PRO A 166 -25.65 0.93 6.85
C PRO A 166 -25.80 -0.58 6.59
N GLY A 167 -24.68 -1.30 6.53
CA GLY A 167 -24.67 -2.74 6.34
C GLY A 167 -24.97 -3.22 4.91
N THR A 168 -25.12 -2.32 3.94
CA THR A 168 -25.27 -2.70 2.52
C THR A 168 -24.08 -3.57 2.07
N PRO A 169 -24.29 -4.81 1.59
CA PRO A 169 -23.22 -5.64 1.04
C PRO A 169 -22.60 -5.01 -0.21
N MET A 170 -21.28 -5.15 -0.38
CA MET A 170 -20.59 -4.67 -1.59
C MET A 170 -20.52 -5.72 -2.71
N THR A 171 -20.99 -6.94 -2.43
CA THR A 171 -21.21 -7.97 -3.44
C THR A 171 -22.44 -7.64 -4.28
N ALA A 172 -22.36 -7.89 -5.59
CA ALA A 172 -23.50 -7.83 -6.49
C ALA A 172 -24.52 -8.94 -6.20
#